data_AF-A0A510E205-F1
#
_entry.id   AF-A0A510E205-F1
#
_cell.length_a   1.000
_cell.length_b   1.000
_cell.length_c   1.000
_cell.angle_alpha   90.00
_cell.angle_beta   90.00
_cell.angle_gamma   90.00
#
_symmetry.space_group_name_H-M   'P 1'
#
loop_
_entity.id
_entity.type
_entity.pdbx_description
1 polymer ?
#
loop_
_entity_poly.entity_id
_entity_poly.type
_entity_poly.pdbx_seq_one_letter_code
_entity_poly.pdbx_strand_id
1 'polypeptide(L)'
;MDVIGIAIYSAIEDLINYHDISRSLAVLTYHLITSHPFVDANKRTTFVLLLNILYELYDKEVPQDLEEELIKTLVEVADNPPKEDEYTINKIRKIIQKIIED
;
A
#
# COMPACT_ATOMS: atom_id res chain seq x y z
N MET A 1 11.14 -8.45 -15.22
CA MET A 1 10.55 -8.77 -13.90
C MET A 1 9.07 -9.02 -14.10
N ASP A 2 8.50 -9.92 -13.30
CA ASP A 2 7.04 -10.00 -13.21
C ASP A 2 6.48 -8.75 -12.50
N VAL A 3 5.15 -8.63 -12.49
CA VAL A 3 4.46 -7.47 -11.92
C VAL A 3 4.79 -7.27 -10.43
N ILE A 4 4.92 -8.38 -9.69
CA ILE A 4 5.28 -8.36 -8.28
C ILE A 4 6.70 -7.82 -8.10
N GLY A 5 7.66 -8.30 -8.90
CA GLY A 5 9.04 -7.84 -8.87
C GLY A 5 9.16 -6.34 -9.20
N ILE A 6 8.34 -5.82 -10.13
CA ILE A 6 8.29 -4.39 -10.42
C ILE A 6 7.75 -3.62 -9.20
N ALA A 7 6.66 -4.08 -8.58
CA ALA A 7 6.08 -3.41 -7.40
C ALA A 7 7.07 -3.34 -6.22
N ILE A 8 7.80 -4.44 -5.97
CA ILE A 8 8.84 -4.49 -4.93
C ILE A 8 10.02 -3.58 -5.28
N TYR A 9 10.51 -3.64 -6.52
CA TYR A 9 11.61 -2.79 -6.98
C TYR A 9 11.26 -1.30 -6.82
N SER A 10 10.08 -0.88 -7.29
CA SER A 10 9.62 0.50 -7.16
C SER A 10 9.55 0.96 -5.70
N ALA A 11 9.07 0.10 -4.80
CA ALA A 11 9.01 0.43 -3.38
C ALA A 11 10.40 0.56 -2.73
N ILE A 12 11.35 -0.31 -3.09
CA ILE A 12 12.73 -0.23 -2.61
C ILE A 12 13.43 1.02 -3.14
N GLU A 13 13.26 1.33 -4.43
CA GLU A 13 13.82 2.53 -5.05
C GLU A 13 13.24 3.80 -4.42
N ASP A 14 11.93 3.84 -4.15
CA ASP A 14 11.29 4.93 -3.43
C ASP A 14 11.88 5.08 -2.01
N LEU A 15 12.11 3.97 -1.30
CA LEU A 15 12.69 4.00 0.05
C LEU A 15 14.11 4.58 0.04
N ILE A 16 14.93 4.18 -0.93
CA ILE A 16 16.31 4.69 -1.09
C ILE A 16 16.30 6.19 -1.40
N ASN A 17 15.36 6.65 -2.22
CA ASN A 17 15.31 8.04 -2.65
C ASN A 17 14.71 8.98 -1.59
N TYR A 18 13.65 8.56 -0.91
CA TYR A 18 12.87 9.43 -0.01
C TYR A 18 13.09 9.14 1.48
N HIS A 19 13.66 7.99 1.84
CA HIS A 19 13.88 7.57 3.24
C HIS A 19 12.58 7.59 4.07
N ASP A 20 11.45 7.27 3.45
CA ASP A 20 10.11 7.32 4.04
C ASP A 20 9.41 5.97 3.88
N ILE A 21 9.41 5.17 4.95
CA ILE A 21 8.81 3.83 4.96
C ILE A 21 7.32 3.90 4.61
N SER A 22 6.58 4.86 5.16
CA SER A 22 5.15 5.02 4.90
C SER A 22 4.86 5.27 3.42
N ARG A 23 5.69 6.11 2.77
CA ARG A 23 5.59 6.37 1.33
C ARG A 23 5.92 5.13 0.52
N SER A 24 6.99 4.42 0.86
CA SER A 24 7.42 3.24 0.11
C SER A 24 6.44 2.07 0.23
N LEU A 25 5.82 1.89 1.40
CA LEU A 25 4.71 0.95 1.58
C LEU A 25 3.47 1.37 0.77
N ALA A 26 3.21 2.68 0.66
CA ALA A 26 2.13 3.18 -0.20
C ALA A 26 2.41 2.92 -1.69
N VAL A 27 3.65 3.09 -2.16
CA VAL A 27 4.07 2.75 -3.52
C VAL A 27 3.90 1.25 -3.80
N LEU A 28 4.35 0.38 -2.90
CA LEU A 28 4.16 -1.07 -3.01
C LEU A 28 2.67 -1.41 -3.15
N THR A 29 1.87 -0.88 -2.22
CA THR A 29 0.43 -1.12 -2.14
C THR A 29 -0.29 -0.63 -3.40
N TYR A 30 0.06 0.56 -3.89
CA TYR A 30 -0.49 1.14 -5.11
C TYR A 30 -0.21 0.27 -6.34
N HIS A 31 1.03 -0.19 -6.51
CA HIS A 31 1.36 -1.03 -7.64
C HIS A 31 0.66 -2.38 -7.57
N LEU A 32 0.62 -3.04 -6.41
CA LEU A 32 -0.05 -4.33 -6.28
C LEU A 32 -1.56 -4.23 -6.50
N ILE A 33 -2.21 -3.14 -6.05
CA ILE A 33 -3.66 -2.99 -6.19
C ILE A 33 -4.09 -2.66 -7.63
N THR A 34 -3.29 -1.89 -8.37
CA THR A 34 -3.64 -1.42 -9.73
C THR A 34 -3.20 -2.36 -10.84
N SER A 35 -2.14 -3.15 -10.61
CA SER A 35 -1.59 -4.05 -11.63
C SER A 35 -2.16 -5.47 -11.59
N HIS A 36 -2.95 -5.79 -10.56
CA HIS A 36 -3.62 -7.07 -10.36
C HIS A 36 -2.72 -8.30 -10.60
N PRO A 37 -1.59 -8.45 -9.88
CA PRO A 37 -0.61 -9.50 -10.15
C PRO A 37 -1.08 -10.91 -9.78
N PHE A 38 -2.10 -11.04 -8.92
CA PHE A 38 -2.61 -12.32 -8.46
C PHE A 38 -3.76 -12.81 -9.34
N VAL A 39 -3.91 -14.14 -9.44
CA VAL A 39 -4.95 -14.80 -10.24
C VAL A 39 -6.37 -14.36 -9.82
N ASP A 40 -6.58 -14.15 -8.51
CA ASP A 40 -7.81 -13.61 -7.93
C ASP A 40 -7.48 -12.93 -6.58
N ALA A 41 -8.47 -12.25 -5.99
CA ALA A 41 -8.40 -11.66 -4.65
C ALA A 41 -7.28 -10.62 -4.50
N ASN A 42 -6.94 -9.88 -5.56
CA ASN A 42 -5.90 -8.84 -5.56
C ASN A 42 -6.09 -7.83 -4.42
N LYS A 43 -7.30 -7.29 -4.25
CA LYS A 43 -7.60 -6.32 -3.19
C LYS A 43 -7.31 -6.88 -1.80
N ARG A 44 -7.78 -8.10 -1.54
CA ARG A 44 -7.61 -8.78 -0.25
C ARG A 44 -6.15 -9.12 0.01
N THR A 45 -5.45 -9.63 -1.00
CA THR A 45 -4.06 -10.06 -0.88
C THR A 45 -3.15 -8.87 -0.62
N THR A 46 -3.31 -7.77 -1.37
CA THR A 46 -2.56 -6.53 -1.15
C THR A 46 -2.79 -5.96 0.24
N PHE A 47 -4.05 -5.92 0.69
CA PHE A 47 -4.40 -5.43 2.03
C PHE A 47 -3.77 -6.28 3.14
N VAL A 48 -3.93 -7.61 3.10
CA VAL A 48 -3.35 -8.52 4.11
C VAL A 48 -1.83 -8.47 4.10
N LEU A 49 -1.20 -8.33 2.93
CA LEU A 49 0.25 -8.17 2.83
C LEU A 49 0.71 -6.89 3.54
N LEU A 50 0.03 -5.77 3.31
CA LEU A 50 0.35 -4.51 3.99
C LEU A 50 0.20 -4.64 5.51
N LEU A 51 -0.88 -5.24 6.00
CA LEU A 51 -1.08 -5.48 7.43
C LEU A 51 0.04 -6.33 8.04
N ASN A 52 0.42 -7.43 7.36
CA ASN A 52 1.51 -8.28 7.83
C ASN A 52 2.84 -7.52 7.87
N ILE A 53 3.14 -6.69 6.87
CA ILE A 53 4.37 -5.88 6.89
C ILE A 53 4.34 -4.88 8.05
N LEU A 54 3.21 -4.20 8.28
CA LEU A 54 3.07 -3.25 9.38
C LEU A 54 3.22 -3.94 10.74
N TYR A 55 2.64 -5.13 10.90
CA TYR A 55 2.79 -5.95 12.10
C TYR A 55 4.24 -6.36 12.32
N GLU A 56 4.92 -6.88 11.31
CA GLU A 56 6.33 -7.33 11.42
C GLU A 56 7.30 -6.17 11.67
N LEU A 57 7.03 -4.96 11.17
CA LEU A 57 7.90 -3.80 11.34
C LEU A 57 7.68 -3.04 12.65
N TYR A 58 6.43 -2.98 13.13
CA TYR A 58 6.05 -2.09 14.24
C TYR A 58 5.43 -2.80 15.44
N ASP A 59 5.11 -4.11 15.33
CA ASP A 59 4.39 -4.89 16.35
C ASP A 59 3.08 -4.20 16.79
N LYS A 60 2.35 -3.65 15.82
CA LYS A 60 1.11 -2.92 16.03
C LYS A 60 -0.06 -3.56 15.31
N GLU A 61 -1.17 -3.69 16.03
CA GLU A 61 -2.48 -3.92 15.43
C GLU A 61 -3.00 -2.62 14.82
N VAL A 62 -3.64 -2.70 13.65
CA VAL A 62 -4.19 -1.53 12.97
C VAL A 62 -5.52 -1.14 13.64
N PRO A 63 -5.69 0.12 14.08
CA PRO A 63 -6.97 0.60 14.61
C PRO A 63 -8.11 0.38 13.61
N GLN A 64 -9.27 -0.08 14.10
CA GLN A 64 -10.39 -0.47 13.24
C GLN A 64 -10.85 0.64 12.29
N ASP A 65 -10.85 1.90 12.74
CA ASP A 65 -11.25 3.04 11.92
C ASP A 65 -10.26 3.32 10.77
N LEU A 66 -8.96 3.18 11.03
CA LEU A 66 -7.91 3.28 10.01
C LEU A 66 -7.91 2.08 9.06
N GLU A 67 -8.22 0.89 9.58
CA GLU A 67 -8.41 -0.31 8.78
C GLU A 67 -9.56 -0.12 7.77
N GLU A 68 -10.70 0.37 8.23
CA GLU A 68 -11.84 0.68 7.36
C GLU A 68 -11.53 1.80 6.34
N GLU A 69 -10.79 2.84 6.75
CA GLU A 69 -10.34 3.93 5.86
C GLU A 69 -9.42 3.37 4.76
N LEU A 70 -8.49 2.50 5.12
CA LEU A 70 -7.57 1.83 4.21
C LEU A 70 -8.31 0.93 3.22
N ILE A 71 -9.21 0.06 3.70
CA ILE A 71 -10.01 -0.83 2.83
C ILE A 71 -10.82 -0.01 1.82
N LYS A 72 -11.53 1.02 2.27
CA LYS A 72 -12.32 1.89 1.38
C LYS A 72 -11.43 2.54 0.32
N THR A 73 -10.27 3.04 0.72
CA THR A 73 -9.30 3.66 -0.20
C THR A 73 -8.78 2.65 -1.22
N LEU A 74 -8.40 1.44 -0.82
CA LEU A 74 -7.89 0.42 -1.75
C LEU A 74 -8.97 -0.07 -2.72
N VAL A 75 -10.21 -0.19 -2.26
CA VAL A 75 -11.35 -0.53 -3.14
C VAL A 75 -11.58 0.55 -4.19
N GLU A 76 -11.59 1.81 -3.77
CA GLU A 76 -11.77 2.97 -4.68
C GLU A 76 -10.67 3.00 -5.76
N VAL A 77 -9.41 2.82 -5.36
CA VAL A 77 -8.26 2.81 -6.28
C VAL A 77 -8.30 1.64 -7.25
N ALA A 78 -8.72 0.46 -6.78
CA ALA A 78 -8.83 -0.72 -7.62
C ALA A 78 -9.96 -0.58 -8.66
N ASP A 79 -11.10 -0.04 -8.26
CA ASP A 79 -12.28 0.09 -9.14
C ASP A 79 -12.18 1.28 -10.08
N ASN A 80 -11.46 2.34 -9.67
CA ASN A 80 -11.24 3.53 -10.47
C ASN A 80 -9.75 3.93 -10.42
N PRO A 81 -8.87 3.22 -11.14
CA PRO A 81 -7.45 3.53 -11.17
C PRO A 81 -7.25 5.00 -11.58
N PRO A 82 -6.59 5.81 -10.75
CA PRO A 82 -6.41 7.23 -11.02
C PRO A 82 -5.53 7.43 -12.25
N LYS A 83 -5.70 8.57 -12.94
CA LYS A 83 -4.77 9.00 -14.00
C LYS A 83 -3.45 9.55 -13.45
N GLU A 84 -3.45 9.96 -12.18
CA GLU A 84 -2.32 10.54 -11.47
C GLU A 84 -1.93 9.66 -10.28
N ASP A 85 -0.81 8.95 -10.40
CA ASP A 85 -0.33 7.98 -9.41
C ASP A 85 -0.02 8.65 -8.05
N GLU A 86 0.60 9.83 -8.09
CA GLU A 86 1.18 10.50 -6.91
C GLU A 86 0.11 10.98 -5.90
N TYR A 87 -1.05 11.43 -6.38
CA TYR A 87 -2.14 11.82 -5.48
C TYR A 87 -2.63 10.64 -4.64
N THR A 88 -2.81 9.49 -5.29
CA THR A 88 -3.31 8.27 -4.66
C THR A 88 -2.27 7.63 -3.75
N ILE A 89 -1.00 7.59 -4.17
CA ILE A 89 0.11 7.15 -3.31
C ILE A 89 0.14 8.00 -2.04
N ASN A 90 0.00 9.32 -2.14
CA ASN A 90 -0.06 10.19 -0.97
C ASN A 90 -1.30 9.97 -0.09
N LYS A 91 -2.46 9.63 -0.67
CA LYS A 91 -3.66 9.25 0.10
C LYS A 91 -3.41 8.00 0.93
N ILE A 92 -2.87 6.94 0.32
CA ILE A 92 -2.52 5.68 1.00
C ILE A 92 -1.44 5.94 2.06
N ARG A 93 -0.38 6.68 1.71
CA ARG A 93 0.72 7.05 2.61
C ARG A 93 0.21 7.69 3.90
N LYS A 94 -0.73 8.64 3.82
CA LYS A 94 -1.26 9.33 5.00
C LYS A 94 -1.95 8.37 5.97
N ILE A 95 -2.68 7.37 5.46
CA ILE A 95 -3.33 6.36 6.29
C ILE A 95 -2.26 5.48 6.96
N ILE A 96 -1.29 4.99 6.19
CA ILE A 96 -0.16 4.20 6.71
C ILE A 96 0.62 4.98 7.78
N GLN A 97 0.86 6.27 7.55
CA GLN A 97 1.58 7.13 8.48
C GLN A 97 0.82 7.27 9.81
N LYS A 98 -0.51 7.47 9.79
CA LYS A 98 -1.33 7.47 11.01
C LYS A 98 -1.20 6.15 11.77
N ILE A 99 -1.27 5.01 11.07
CA ILE A 99 -1.13 3.68 11.67
C ILE A 99 0.23 3.52 12.36
N ILE A 100 1.30 4.04 11.77
CA ILE A 100 2.65 3.96 12.34
C ILE A 100 2.81 4.89 13.54
N GLU A 101 2.24 6.09 13.49
CA GLU A 101 2.38 7.14 14.50
C GLU A 101 1.50 6.90 15.74
N ASP A 102 0.33 6.28 15.61
CA ASP A 102 -0.59 5.91 16.71
C ASP A 102 -0.02 4.76 17.56
#